data_AF-A0A5N3UKG4-F1
#
_entry.id   AF-A0A5N3UKG4-F1
#
_cell.length_a   1.000
_cell.length_b   1.000
_cell.length_c   1.000
_cell.angle_alpha   90.00
_cell.angle_beta   90.00
_cell.angle_gamma   90.00
#
_symmetry.space_group_name_H-M   'P 1'
#
loop_
_entity.id
_entity.type
_entity.pdbx_description
1 polymer ?
#
loop_
_entity_poly.entity_id
_entity_poly.type
_entity_poly.pdbx_seq_one_letter_code
_entity_poly.pdbx_strand_id
1 'polypeptide(L)'
;LFCNAGVEPYIITADWHSILIAADNKEKIEEGGPLRKYVRGLECTDNCSSITIKFYLKFHGVCFIFESVAQKKGEVYHTRYMGENIIKFIRISDRTIVFCLENFDGVKTTKLTQLLGSKDGNLSSDTRSQPQGAYNTTLYPF
;
A
#
# COMPACT_ATOMS: atom_id res chain seq x y z
N LEU A 1 -15.99 -20.40 1.21
CA LEU A 1 -15.13 -20.01 0.06
C LEU A 1 -15.57 -18.63 -0.39
N PHE A 2 -14.85 -17.56 -0.06
CA PHE A 2 -15.22 -16.21 -0.49
C PHE A 2 -14.24 -15.67 -1.53
N CYS A 3 -14.85 -15.34 -2.67
CA CYS A 3 -14.48 -14.40 -3.73
C CYS A 3 -13.25 -14.73 -4.60
N ASN A 4 -13.50 -15.53 -5.63
CA ASN A 4 -12.93 -15.32 -6.95
C ASN A 4 -13.76 -14.22 -7.64
N ALA A 5 -13.23 -13.02 -7.75
CA ALA A 5 -13.63 -12.05 -8.76
C ALA A 5 -12.34 -11.58 -9.40
N GLY A 6 -12.18 -11.83 -10.71
CA GLY A 6 -11.03 -11.30 -11.45
C GLY A 6 -11.04 -9.79 -11.30
N VAL A 7 -10.05 -9.24 -10.59
CA VAL A 7 -9.81 -7.80 -10.58
C VAL A 7 -9.24 -7.47 -11.95
N GLU A 8 -9.95 -6.64 -12.71
CA GLU A 8 -9.45 -6.23 -14.02
C GLU A 8 -8.17 -5.41 -13.85
N PRO A 9 -7.05 -5.81 -14.50
CA PRO A 9 -5.74 -5.17 -14.34
C PRO A 9 -5.72 -3.64 -14.48
N TYR A 10 -6.62 -3.09 -15.29
CA TYR A 10 -6.71 -1.65 -15.51
C TYR A 10 -7.18 -0.88 -14.27
N ILE A 11 -7.94 -1.50 -13.35
CA ILE A 11 -8.40 -0.82 -12.14
C ILE A 11 -7.22 -0.48 -11.23
N ILE A 12 -6.19 -1.34 -11.21
CA ILE A 12 -4.99 -1.10 -10.41
C ILE A 12 -4.10 -0.02 -11.05
N THR A 13 -4.02 0.01 -12.38
CA THR A 13 -3.14 0.91 -13.13
C THR A 13 -3.71 2.32 -13.19
N ALA A 14 -3.32 3.18 -12.23
CA ALA A 14 -3.79 4.56 -12.13
C ALA A 14 -2.90 5.41 -11.21
N ASP A 15 -3.19 6.71 -11.18
CA ASP A 15 -2.71 7.62 -10.14
C ASP A 15 -3.47 7.37 -8.83
N TRP A 16 -2.72 7.12 -7.75
CA TRP A 16 -3.24 6.81 -6.42
C TRP A 16 -2.62 7.72 -5.37
N HIS A 17 -3.38 8.09 -4.35
CA HIS A 17 -2.90 8.90 -3.23
C HIS A 17 -3.01 8.13 -1.94
N SER A 18 -1.91 8.06 -1.18
CA SER A 18 -1.94 7.56 0.20
C SER A 18 -2.84 8.42 1.08
N ILE A 19 -3.78 7.79 1.80
CA ILE A 19 -4.77 8.48 2.65
C ILE A 19 -4.53 8.15 4.12
N LEU A 20 -4.46 6.85 4.44
CA LEU A 20 -4.25 6.35 5.79
C LEU A 20 -3.20 5.24 5.78
N ILE A 21 -2.42 5.15 6.85
CA ILE A 21 -1.53 4.03 7.15
C ILE A 21 -1.66 3.63 8.62
N ALA A 22 -1.60 2.34 8.89
CA ALA A 22 -1.57 1.77 10.23
C ALA A 22 -0.49 0.70 10.25
N ALA A 23 0.30 0.60 11.33
CA ALA A 23 1.30 -0.45 11.50
C ALA A 23 1.41 -0.87 12.96
N ASP A 24 1.77 -2.14 13.18
CA ASP A 24 2.09 -2.68 14.51
C ASP A 24 3.43 -2.14 15.07
N ASN A 25 4.31 -1.65 14.18
CA ASN A 25 5.53 -0.94 14.51
C ASN A 25 5.43 0.53 14.07
N LYS A 26 4.88 1.36 14.96
CA LYS A 26 4.58 2.77 14.69
C LYS A 26 5.78 3.55 14.15
N GLU A 27 6.97 3.36 14.72
CA GLU A 27 8.20 4.08 14.34
C GLU A 27 8.55 3.92 12.85
N LYS A 28 8.17 2.80 12.22
CA LYS A 28 8.42 2.57 10.78
C LYS A 28 7.56 3.46 9.87
N ILE A 29 6.46 4.00 10.37
CA ILE A 29 5.47 4.78 9.61
C ILE A 29 5.29 6.21 10.14
N GLU A 30 6.05 6.61 11.16
CA GLU A 30 6.16 8.02 11.58
C GLU A 30 6.90 8.86 10.55
N GLU A 31 6.91 10.19 10.70
CA GLU A 31 7.64 11.08 9.78
C GLU A 31 9.13 10.73 9.76
N GLY A 32 9.70 10.56 8.55
CA GLY A 32 11.06 10.04 8.38
C GLY A 32 11.16 8.51 8.44
N GLY A 33 10.10 7.80 8.85
CA GLY A 33 10.05 6.35 8.91
C GLY A 33 10.19 5.70 7.51
N PRO A 34 10.98 4.61 7.39
CA PRO A 34 11.32 4.04 6.09
C PRO A 34 10.12 3.42 5.35
N LEU A 35 9.02 3.12 6.05
CA LEU A 35 7.81 2.54 5.48
C LEU A 35 6.67 3.57 5.32
N ARG A 36 6.88 4.85 5.68
CA ARG A 36 5.91 5.93 5.44
C ARG A 36 5.90 6.37 3.97
N LYS A 37 5.47 5.45 3.10
CA LYS A 37 5.45 5.60 1.63
C LYS A 37 4.23 6.40 1.19
N TYR A 38 4.49 7.52 0.51
CA TYR A 38 3.47 8.35 -0.12
C TYR A 38 3.27 7.85 -1.56
N VAL A 39 2.46 6.81 -1.73
CA VAL A 39 2.11 6.23 -3.04
C VAL A 39 1.49 7.29 -3.93
N ARG A 40 1.87 7.26 -5.22
CA ARG A 40 1.45 8.19 -6.27
C ARG A 40 0.89 7.50 -7.50
N GLY A 41 1.36 6.30 -7.79
CA GLY A 41 0.88 5.54 -8.92
C GLY A 41 1.20 4.07 -8.77
N LEU A 42 0.34 3.26 -9.37
CA LEU A 42 0.53 1.84 -9.55
C LEU A 42 0.42 1.56 -11.05
N GLU A 43 1.29 0.71 -11.56
CA GLU A 43 1.25 0.30 -12.97
C GLU A 43 1.40 -1.22 -13.04
N CYS A 44 0.39 -1.89 -13.58
CA CYS A 44 0.47 -3.31 -13.86
C CYS A 44 1.16 -3.55 -15.20
N THR A 45 2.05 -4.53 -15.22
CA THR A 45 2.60 -5.11 -16.44
C THR A 45 2.28 -6.60 -16.50
N ASP A 46 2.24 -7.15 -17.72
CA ASP A 46 2.03 -8.58 -17.97
C ASP A 46 0.83 -9.16 -17.21
N ASN A 47 -0.37 -8.61 -17.45
CA ASN A 47 -1.61 -8.97 -16.78
C ASN A 47 -1.53 -8.88 -15.24
N CYS A 48 -0.85 -7.85 -14.73
CA CYS A 48 -0.53 -7.66 -13.31
C CYS A 48 0.28 -8.83 -12.70
N SER A 49 1.06 -9.56 -13.50
CA SER A 49 2.07 -10.46 -12.91
C SER A 49 3.19 -9.65 -12.24
N SER A 50 3.36 -8.38 -12.61
CA SER A 50 4.11 -7.42 -11.81
C SER A 50 3.43 -6.06 -11.70
N ILE A 51 3.73 -5.34 -10.61
CA ILE A 51 3.24 -4.01 -10.33
C ILE A 51 4.41 -3.09 -10.02
N THR A 52 4.57 -2.02 -10.79
CA THR A 52 5.45 -0.91 -10.44
C THR A 52 4.72 0.02 -9.49
N ILE A 53 5.32 0.28 -8.33
CA ILE A 53 4.79 1.16 -7.29
C ILE A 53 5.64 2.41 -7.27
N LYS A 54 5.05 3.55 -7.63
CA LYS A 54 5.68 4.86 -7.57
C LYS A 54 5.29 5.58 -6.30
N PHE A 55 6.25 6.02 -5.51
CA PHE A 55 6.00 6.67 -4.23
C PHE A 55 7.06 7.71 -3.88
N TYR A 56 6.67 8.67 -3.04
CA TYR A 56 7.62 9.54 -2.36
C TYR A 56 7.99 8.99 -0.99
N LEU A 57 9.23 9.25 -0.58
CA LEU A 57 9.66 9.22 0.82
C LEU A 57 10.05 10.62 1.24
N LYS A 58 9.70 10.97 2.47
CA LYS A 58 10.16 12.20 3.10
C LYS A 58 11.23 11.85 4.12
N PHE A 59 12.46 12.26 3.87
CA PHE A 59 13.58 12.08 4.79
C PHE A 59 14.20 13.44 5.10
N HIS A 60 14.29 13.78 6.39
CA HIS A 60 14.79 15.08 6.87
C HIS A 60 14.16 16.29 6.16
N GLY A 61 12.84 16.25 5.93
CA GLY A 61 12.11 17.34 5.27
C GLY A 61 12.15 17.32 3.74
N VAL A 62 13.02 16.50 3.12
CA VAL A 62 13.19 16.43 1.66
C VAL A 62 12.42 15.24 1.09
N CYS A 63 11.73 15.46 -0.02
CA CYS A 63 10.99 14.43 -0.74
C CYS A 63 11.84 13.80 -1.85
N PHE A 64 11.92 12.48 -1.84
CA PHE A 64 12.61 11.67 -2.84
C PHE A 64 11.62 10.74 -3.54
N ILE A 65 11.72 10.60 -4.85
CA ILE A 65 10.85 9.72 -5.64
C ILE A 65 11.50 8.36 -5.83
N PHE A 66 10.72 7.30 -5.64
CA PHE A 66 11.16 5.93 -5.79
C PHE A 66 10.16 5.14 -6.61
N GLU A 67 10.67 4.11 -7.27
CA GLU A 67 9.89 3.08 -7.94
C GLU A 67 10.35 1.72 -7.42
N SER A 68 9.41 0.90 -6.97
CA SER A 68 9.66 -0.49 -6.60
C SER A 68 8.80 -1.42 -7.44
N VAL A 69 9.39 -2.46 -8.00
CA VAL A 69 8.64 -3.48 -8.75
C VAL A 69 8.28 -4.63 -7.82
N ALA A 70 7.00 -4.97 -7.77
CA ALA A 70 6.47 -6.07 -6.98
C ALA A 70 6.01 -7.21 -7.91
N GLN A 71 6.48 -8.42 -7.66
CA GLN A 71 6.26 -9.59 -8.51
C GLN A 71 5.20 -10.50 -7.87
N LYS A 72 4.18 -10.89 -8.64
CA LYS A 72 3.10 -11.75 -8.17
C LYS A 72 3.60 -13.18 -7.94
N LYS A 73 3.30 -13.76 -6.78
CA LYS A 73 3.52 -15.17 -6.44
C LYS A 73 2.27 -15.70 -5.74
N GLY A 74 1.48 -16.52 -6.45
CA GLY A 74 0.16 -16.91 -5.99
C GLY A 74 -0.75 -15.67 -5.85
N GLU A 75 -1.28 -15.47 -4.65
CA GLU A 75 -2.24 -14.39 -4.33
C GLU A 75 -1.60 -13.13 -3.75
N VAL A 76 -0.26 -13.08 -3.66
CA VAL A 76 0.49 -11.96 -3.05
C VAL A 76 1.56 -11.44 -4.00
N TYR A 77 2.05 -10.23 -3.74
CA TYR A 77 3.17 -9.63 -4.46
C TYR A 77 4.40 -9.53 -3.55
N HIS A 78 5.57 -9.79 -4.11
CA HIS A 78 6.85 -9.69 -3.41
C HIS A 78 7.70 -8.56 -3.96
N THR A 79 8.28 -7.75 -3.10
CA THR A 79 9.24 -6.71 -3.52
C THR A 79 10.33 -6.49 -2.48
N ARG A 80 11.49 -6.02 -2.94
CA ARG A 80 12.64 -5.68 -2.10
C ARG A 80 12.74 -4.18 -1.96
N TYR A 81 12.54 -3.71 -0.73
CA TYR A 81 12.68 -2.32 -0.36
C TYR A 81 12.79 -2.26 1.17
N MET A 82 13.92 -1.75 1.68
CA MET A 82 14.18 -1.71 3.12
C MET A 82 13.89 -3.07 3.80
N GLY A 83 14.35 -4.15 3.16
CA GLY A 83 13.99 -5.53 3.50
C GLY A 83 13.09 -6.21 2.48
N GLU A 84 12.56 -7.36 2.87
CA GLU A 84 11.64 -8.16 2.05
C GLU A 84 10.19 -7.76 2.39
N ASN A 85 9.38 -7.52 1.36
CA ASN A 85 7.99 -7.09 1.52
C ASN A 85 7.05 -8.07 0.82
N ILE A 86 5.97 -8.43 1.50
CA ILE A 86 4.86 -9.20 0.96
C ILE A 86 3.61 -8.32 0.99
N ILE A 87 3.02 -8.07 -0.17
CA ILE A 87 1.86 -7.20 -0.34
C ILE A 87 0.65 -8.06 -0.69
N LYS A 88 -0.45 -7.86 0.03
CA LYS A 88 -1.73 -8.48 -0.25
C LYS A 88 -2.79 -7.40 -0.40
N PHE A 89 -3.40 -7.32 -1.58
CA PHE A 89 -4.56 -6.47 -1.80
C PHE A 89 -5.78 -7.09 -1.09
N ILE A 90 -6.42 -6.30 -0.24
CA ILE A 90 -7.61 -6.70 0.52
C ILE A 90 -8.88 -6.22 -0.18
N ARG A 91 -8.82 -5.02 -0.74
CA ARG A 91 -9.91 -4.42 -1.51
C ARG A 91 -9.35 -3.58 -2.64
N ILE A 92 -9.96 -3.71 -3.81
CA ILE A 92 -9.67 -2.89 -4.99
C ILE A 92 -11.02 -2.43 -5.54
N SER A 93 -11.15 -1.13 -5.80
CA SER A 93 -12.26 -0.52 -6.53
C SER A 93 -11.74 0.64 -7.37
N ASP A 94 -12.61 1.20 -8.20
CA ASP A 94 -12.36 2.43 -8.98
C ASP A 94 -11.84 3.61 -8.15
N ARG A 95 -12.29 3.72 -6.89
CA ARG A 95 -11.99 4.85 -5.99
C ARG A 95 -10.97 4.56 -4.91
N THR A 96 -10.83 3.30 -4.50
CA THR A 96 -10.04 2.95 -3.30
C THR A 96 -9.29 1.66 -3.47
N ILE A 97 -8.07 1.63 -2.91
CA ILE A 97 -7.30 0.41 -2.73
C ILE A 97 -6.95 0.28 -1.25
N VAL A 98 -7.20 -0.89 -0.68
CA VAL A 98 -6.69 -1.28 0.64
C VAL A 98 -5.78 -2.48 0.45
N PHE A 99 -4.56 -2.37 0.96
CA PHE A 99 -3.63 -3.49 0.99
C PHE A 99 -2.95 -3.61 2.35
N CYS A 100 -2.58 -4.83 2.69
CA CYS A 100 -1.68 -5.14 3.79
C CYS A 100 -0.27 -5.38 3.23
N LEU A 101 0.73 -5.00 4.00
CA LEU A 101 2.14 -5.23 3.73
C LEU A 101 2.79 -5.83 4.98
N GLU A 102 3.52 -6.93 4.80
CA GLU A 102 4.42 -7.47 5.81
C GLU A 102 5.86 -7.19 5.35
N ASN A 103 6.61 -6.40 6.12
CA ASN A 103 8.00 -6.06 5.86
C ASN A 103 8.89 -6.77 6.88
N PHE A 104 9.88 -7.53 6.42
CA PHE A 104 10.95 -8.05 7.26
C PHE A 104 12.25 -7.32 6.93
N ASP A 105 12.77 -6.56 7.90
CA ASP A 105 13.97 -5.73 7.73
C ASP A 105 15.29 -6.46 8.05
N GLY A 106 15.23 -7.78 8.27
CA GLY A 106 16.36 -8.59 8.71
C GLY A 106 16.39 -8.82 10.22
N VAL A 107 15.63 -8.05 11.00
CA VAL A 107 15.57 -8.15 12.47
C VAL A 107 14.13 -8.40 12.93
N LYS A 108 13.19 -7.58 12.45
CA LYS A 108 11.81 -7.57 12.91
C LYS A 108 10.84 -7.52 11.73
N THR A 109 9.76 -8.26 11.85
CA THR A 109 8.61 -8.15 10.95
C THR A 109 7.71 -7.02 11.40
N THR A 110 7.37 -6.11 10.49
CA THR A 110 6.38 -5.05 10.66
C THR A 110 5.19 -5.34 9.75
N LYS A 111 3.99 -5.35 10.30
CA LYS A 111 2.75 -5.47 9.55
C LYS A 111 2.07 -4.12 9.46
N LEU A 112 1.70 -3.71 8.25
CA LEU A 112 1.00 -2.46 8.02
C LEU A 112 -0.16 -2.62 7.05
N THR A 113 -1.15 -1.75 7.17
CA THR A 113 -2.26 -1.61 6.25
C THR A 113 -2.26 -0.19 5.70
N GLN A 114 -2.45 -0.04 4.40
CA GLN A 114 -2.51 1.26 3.75
C GLN A 114 -3.78 1.39 2.91
N LEU A 115 -4.44 2.54 3.03
CA LEU A 115 -5.55 2.96 2.20
C LEU A 115 -5.06 3.98 1.18
N LEU A 116 -5.36 3.71 -0.08
CA LEU A 116 -5.18 4.63 -1.19
C LEU A 116 -6.54 5.11 -1.71
N GLY A 117 -6.58 6.36 -2.15
CA GLY A 117 -7.70 6.94 -2.88
C GLY A 117 -7.29 7.31 -4.30
N SER A 118 -8.20 7.15 -5.25
CA SER A 118 -8.01 7.62 -6.63
C SER A 118 -7.86 9.14 -6.65
N LYS A 119 -7.01 9.67 -7.51
CA LYS A 119 -6.79 11.13 -7.66
C LYS A 119 -8.07 11.90 -7.98
N ASP A 120 -9.00 11.29 -8.71
CA ASP A 120 -10.28 11.89 -9.12
C ASP A 120 -11.39 11.73 -8.07
N GLY A 121 -11.11 11.01 -6.97
CA GLY A 121 -12.09 10.63 -5.96
C GLY A 121 -12.05 11.53 -4.73
N ASN A 122 -13.08 12.37 -4.55
CA ASN A 122 -13.38 12.93 -3.24
C ASN A 122 -13.80 11.78 -2.31
N LEU A 123 -12.94 11.39 -1.36
CA LEU A 123 -13.26 10.34 -0.40
C LEU A 123 -14.31 10.86 0.58
N SER A 124 -15.49 10.24 0.59
CA SER A 124 -16.51 10.53 1.58
C SER A 124 -16.02 10.16 2.98
N SER A 125 -16.50 10.87 4.01
CA SER A 125 -16.13 10.68 5.42
C SER A 125 -16.31 9.25 5.93
N ASP A 126 -17.18 8.45 5.30
CA ASP A 126 -17.43 7.05 5.66
C ASP A 126 -16.25 6.10 5.34
N THR A 127 -15.37 6.49 4.42
CA THR A 127 -14.16 5.68 4.09
C THR A 127 -13.11 5.74 5.19
N ARG A 128 -13.28 6.62 6.20
CA ARG A 128 -12.42 6.72 7.38
C ARG A 128 -12.81 5.74 8.50
N SER A 129 -13.89 4.98 8.33
CA SER A 129 -14.21 3.88 9.25
C SER A 129 -13.15 2.79 9.12
N GLN A 130 -12.68 2.27 10.26
CA GLN A 130 -11.60 1.28 10.32
C GLN A 130 -11.92 0.11 9.36
N PRO A 131 -10.95 -0.34 8.53
CA PRO A 131 -11.12 -1.58 7.80
C PRO A 131 -11.42 -2.68 8.82
N GLN A 132 -12.60 -3.30 8.75
CA GLN A 132 -12.92 -4.45 9.59
C GLN A 132 -11.88 -5.54 9.32
N GLY A 133 -11.03 -5.83 10.33
CA GLY A 133 -9.86 -6.71 10.20
C GLY A 133 -8.51 -6.02 10.38
N ALA A 134 -8.47 -4.69 10.52
CA ALA A 134 -7.30 -4.01 11.06
C ALA A 134 -7.20 -4.37 12.55
N TYR A 135 -6.23 -5.23 12.91
CA TYR A 135 -5.74 -5.41 14.28
C TYR A 135 -5.73 -4.06 15.00
N ASN A 136 -6.05 -3.99 16.29
CA ASN A 136 -6.05 -2.78 17.17
C ASN A 136 -4.94 -1.75 16.87
N THR A 137 -5.05 -1.01 15.77
CA THR A 137 -3.96 -0.20 15.22
C THR A 137 -4.53 1.15 14.86
N THR A 138 -3.93 2.18 15.45
CA THR A 138 -4.26 3.58 15.17
C THR A 138 -3.97 3.90 13.71
N LEU A 139 -4.94 4.51 13.03
CA LEU A 139 -4.78 5.00 11.66
C LEU A 139 -4.12 6.38 11.69
N TYR A 140 -3.07 6.55 10.90
CA TYR A 140 -2.36 7.82 10.74
C TYR A 140 -2.66 8.39 9.35
N PRO A 141 -3.20 9.63 9.25
CA PRO A 141 -3.34 10.32 7.98
C PRO A 141 -1.96 10.70 7.41
N PHE A 142 -1.90 10.82 6.09
CA PHE A 142 -0.73 11.30 5.36
C PHE A 142 -0.66 12.81 5.27
#